data_AF-A0A2E7SB66-F1
#
_entry.id   AF-A0A2E7SB66-F1
#
_cell.length_a   1.000
_cell.length_b   1.000
_cell.length_c   1.000
_cell.angle_alpha   90.00
_cell.angle_beta   90.00
_cell.angle_gamma   90.00
#
_symmetry.space_group_name_H-M   'P 1'
#
loop_
_entity.id
_entity.type
_entity.pdbx_description
1 polymer ?
#
loop_
_entity_poly.entity_id
_entity_poly.type
_entity_poly.pdbx_seq_one_letter_code
_entity_poly.pdbx_strand_id
1 'polypeptide(L)'
;MLMILMTGPIVGCLGTPPIEPEIDNNSLHVESVVSAEPEINDPPRIASQDDDSLGVSDDESAADASTGKHHGEPEQMQCILSGGESVDAGWTGNDTGGNHCNSCFCNENGLLGCTKMACPQSRATDNVMLPDLSEIPFDLESVDGIEDALNQMSEVLPEASASLPDGALDMVGGLLENIEGLPPEVLMQDPCLQMPVNARSMCYMMLEQAKQMGQGHGHSGRDNTPPVLYNLLVSDFTDYDRTTSMMGPFKFSKSFLKGRFPTVFDEFGRVHDAGRPTEYENPTFEYRFPAGTELISPTSGLVDDISWQPTDTYKQDDWELIIKPSRFSAWRVSIDHVVSSSCDIVSESVCDEPLMVNGQVVKVGTRINAGDKIGYAGHLPDDTNSGIVGRTEITVGRFADGGVFESYCPIMYLDDSVKQDFRDSISALMDTYEDWSGDPGLYDQSAMVEPGCLYEQINDVGNKTTVVK
;
A
#
# COMPACT_ATOMS: atom_id res chain seq x y z
N MET A 1 41.52 -40.46 -34.76
CA MET A 1 41.94 -41.87 -34.97
C MET A 1 41.79 -42.61 -33.65
N LEU A 2 41.57 -43.92 -33.68
CA LEU A 2 41.00 -44.71 -32.57
C LEU A 2 41.96 -44.97 -31.38
N MET A 3 41.37 -45.36 -30.25
CA MET A 3 41.96 -45.91 -29.01
C MET A 3 43.15 -46.88 -29.18
N ILE A 4 43.94 -47.13 -28.09
CA ILE A 4 44.05 -48.47 -27.44
C ILE A 4 44.99 -48.52 -26.19
N LEU A 5 44.46 -49.10 -25.10
CA LEU A 5 45.00 -49.92 -23.97
C LEU A 5 46.43 -49.75 -23.37
N MET A 6 46.49 -49.79 -22.02
CA MET A 6 47.33 -50.67 -21.16
C MET A 6 46.66 -50.78 -19.75
N THR A 7 45.96 -51.87 -19.36
CA THR A 7 46.37 -53.12 -18.64
C THR A 7 46.50 -53.06 -17.09
N GLY A 8 45.82 -53.98 -16.38
CA GLY A 8 45.78 -54.16 -14.90
C GLY A 8 46.96 -54.99 -14.29
N PRO A 9 46.86 -55.67 -13.10
CA PRO A 9 45.74 -56.55 -12.67
C PRO A 9 45.32 -56.59 -11.14
N ILE A 10 44.07 -57.06 -10.88
CA ILE A 10 43.55 -58.15 -9.98
C ILE A 10 44.25 -58.36 -8.59
N VAL A 11 43.61 -58.48 -7.39
CA VAL A 11 42.55 -59.39 -6.80
C VAL A 11 41.94 -58.71 -5.53
N GLY A 12 40.74 -58.99 -4.95
CA GLY A 12 39.55 -59.81 -5.28
C GLY A 12 38.90 -60.55 -4.06
N CYS A 13 37.56 -60.79 -4.10
CA CYS A 13 36.72 -61.72 -3.26
C CYS A 13 36.38 -61.34 -1.78
N LEU A 14 35.18 -61.51 -1.17
CA LEU A 14 33.84 -62.13 -1.46
C LEU A 14 32.70 -61.27 -0.81
N GLY A 15 31.44 -61.19 -1.31
CA GLY A 15 30.25 -62.04 -1.00
C GLY A 15 29.56 -61.67 0.35
N THR A 16 28.24 -61.43 0.55
CA THR A 16 26.95 -61.78 -0.11
C THR A 16 25.83 -60.72 0.18
N PRO A 17 24.63 -60.73 -0.46
CA PRO A 17 23.67 -59.59 -0.43
C PRO A 17 22.54 -59.68 0.63
N PRO A 18 21.78 -58.58 0.87
CA PRO A 18 20.50 -58.59 1.58
C PRO A 18 19.29 -58.90 0.68
N ILE A 19 18.17 -59.26 1.31
CA ILE A 19 17.01 -59.97 0.75
C ILE A 19 15.76 -59.07 0.71
N GLU A 20 14.92 -59.23 -0.32
CA GLU A 20 13.56 -58.65 -0.42
C GLU A 20 12.56 -59.39 0.51
N PRO A 21 11.57 -58.72 1.13
CA PRO A 21 10.50 -59.39 1.85
C PRO A 21 9.43 -59.95 0.89
N GLU A 22 9.11 -61.24 1.04
CA GLU A 22 8.05 -61.92 0.28
C GLU A 22 6.62 -61.49 0.70
N ILE A 23 5.69 -61.66 -0.23
CA ILE A 23 4.23 -61.55 -0.03
C ILE A 23 3.72 -62.89 0.51
N ASP A 24 3.01 -62.90 1.63
CA ASP A 24 2.20 -64.05 2.07
C ASP A 24 0.70 -63.74 1.94
N ASN A 25 -0.11 -64.74 1.60
CA ASN A 25 -1.45 -64.57 1.07
C ASN A 25 -2.38 -65.75 1.44
N ASN A 26 -2.92 -65.73 2.67
CA ASN A 26 -4.05 -66.54 3.17
C ASN A 26 -4.35 -66.15 4.63
N SER A 27 -5.58 -66.18 5.18
CA SER A 27 -6.92 -66.48 4.63
C SER A 27 -8.01 -65.99 5.62
N LEU A 28 -9.22 -65.69 5.12
CA LEU A 28 -10.52 -65.55 5.84
C LEU A 28 -10.57 -64.68 7.13
N HIS A 29 -11.41 -63.65 7.19
CA HIS A 29 -12.86 -63.82 7.26
C HIS A 29 -13.63 -62.64 6.66
N VAL A 30 -14.73 -62.93 5.95
CA VAL A 30 -15.70 -61.95 5.46
C VAL A 30 -16.96 -62.10 6.29
N GLU A 31 -17.33 -61.08 7.06
CA GLU A 31 -18.71 -60.89 7.50
C GLU A 31 -19.27 -59.62 6.85
N SER A 32 -20.28 -59.82 6.02
CA SER A 32 -21.08 -58.76 5.43
C SER A 32 -22.21 -58.36 6.38
N VAL A 33 -22.31 -57.09 6.76
CA VAL A 33 -23.54 -56.53 7.33
C VAL A 33 -23.88 -55.25 6.58
N VAL A 34 -25.15 -55.12 6.21
CA VAL A 34 -25.74 -54.07 5.38
C VAL A 34 -26.72 -53.25 6.24
N SER A 35 -26.82 -51.96 5.92
CA SER A 35 -27.85 -50.99 6.36
C SER A 35 -27.95 -50.60 7.84
N ALA A 36 -27.78 -49.29 8.09
CA ALA A 36 -28.83 -48.45 8.67
C ALA A 36 -28.53 -46.95 8.43
N GLU A 37 -29.51 -46.20 7.92
CA GLU A 37 -29.51 -44.72 7.86
C GLU A 37 -30.02 -44.14 9.20
N PRO A 38 -29.65 -42.90 9.58
CA PRO A 38 -30.38 -42.12 10.57
C PRO A 38 -31.34 -41.11 9.90
N GLU A 39 -32.50 -40.92 10.53
CA GLU A 39 -33.70 -40.30 9.94
C GLU A 39 -33.67 -38.76 9.78
N ILE A 40 -34.41 -38.30 8.77
CA ILE A 40 -34.84 -36.91 8.56
C ILE A 40 -35.98 -36.59 9.54
N ASN A 41 -35.96 -35.41 10.17
CA ASN A 41 -37.10 -34.87 10.92
C ASN A 41 -37.53 -33.51 10.36
N ASP A 42 -38.62 -33.49 9.61
CA ASP A 42 -39.33 -32.27 9.17
C ASP A 42 -40.31 -31.77 10.24
N PRO A 43 -40.47 -30.43 10.40
CA PRO A 43 -41.72 -29.80 10.82
C PRO A 43 -42.54 -29.30 9.61
N PRO A 44 -43.87 -29.13 9.73
CA PRO A 44 -44.80 -29.34 8.62
C PRO A 44 -45.12 -28.13 7.74
N ARG A 45 -45.59 -28.41 6.51
CA ARG A 45 -46.03 -27.44 5.50
C ARG A 45 -47.56 -27.45 5.31
N ILE A 46 -48.22 -26.32 5.58
CA ILE A 46 -49.62 -26.00 5.24
C ILE A 46 -49.67 -24.46 5.05
N ALA A 47 -50.33 -23.83 4.08
CA ALA A 47 -50.74 -24.23 2.73
C ALA A 47 -50.90 -22.92 1.91
N SER A 48 -50.79 -22.98 0.60
CA SER A 48 -51.01 -21.84 -0.30
C SER A 48 -52.49 -21.51 -0.48
N GLN A 49 -52.83 -20.21 -0.49
CA GLN A 49 -54.04 -19.71 -1.15
C GLN A 49 -53.83 -18.26 -1.60
N ASP A 50 -53.84 -18.04 -2.90
CA ASP A 50 -53.94 -16.73 -3.55
C ASP A 50 -55.40 -16.24 -3.51
N ASP A 51 -55.65 -14.93 -3.41
CA ASP A 51 -56.72 -14.28 -4.19
C ASP A 51 -56.56 -12.74 -4.25
N ASP A 52 -57.33 -12.12 -5.14
CA ASP A 52 -57.00 -10.87 -5.84
C ASP A 52 -57.76 -9.58 -5.38
N SER A 53 -57.14 -8.43 -5.67
CA SER A 53 -57.69 -7.08 -5.99
C SER A 53 -58.89 -6.40 -5.27
N LEU A 54 -58.60 -5.19 -4.77
CA LEU A 54 -59.30 -3.88 -4.96
C LEU A 54 -60.81 -3.68 -4.63
N GLY A 55 -61.13 -2.67 -3.79
CA GLY A 55 -62.49 -2.09 -3.68
C GLY A 55 -62.68 -0.93 -2.68
N VAL A 56 -63.45 0.10 -3.06
CA VAL A 56 -63.68 1.41 -2.38
C VAL A 56 -65.21 1.59 -2.21
N SER A 57 -65.83 2.29 -1.23
CA SER A 57 -65.56 3.57 -0.51
C SER A 57 -66.42 3.70 0.77
N ASP A 58 -66.00 4.59 1.71
CA ASP A 58 -66.76 5.54 2.59
C ASP A 58 -67.99 5.03 3.42
N ASP A 59 -68.45 5.64 4.54
CA ASP A 59 -68.20 6.96 5.17
C ASP A 59 -68.55 6.99 6.69
N GLU A 60 -68.07 8.01 7.43
CA GLU A 60 -68.56 8.66 8.70
C GLU A 60 -69.07 7.84 9.95
N SER A 61 -68.93 8.27 11.23
CA SER A 61 -68.58 9.57 11.85
C SER A 61 -68.15 9.46 13.36
N ALA A 62 -67.33 10.43 13.84
CA ALA A 62 -67.19 11.05 15.19
C ALA A 62 -67.15 10.19 16.50
N ALA A 63 -66.39 10.49 17.57
CA ALA A 63 -65.35 11.48 17.96
C ALA A 63 -64.47 10.83 19.08
N ASP A 64 -63.26 11.26 19.44
CA ASP A 64 -62.94 12.43 20.31
C ASP A 64 -61.40 12.57 20.53
N ALA A 65 -60.95 13.75 20.97
CA ALA A 65 -59.69 14.09 21.66
C ALA A 65 -58.31 13.67 21.10
N SER A 66 -57.71 14.58 20.32
CA SER A 66 -56.33 15.12 20.50
C SER A 66 -55.13 14.17 20.74
N THR A 67 -54.38 13.87 19.68
CA THR A 67 -52.94 14.23 19.54
C THR A 67 -52.48 14.07 18.09
N GLY A 68 -51.50 14.85 17.65
CA GLY A 68 -51.22 15.06 16.23
C GLY A 68 -50.49 13.91 15.52
N LYS A 69 -50.94 13.59 14.29
CA LYS A 69 -50.09 12.95 13.27
C LYS A 69 -48.95 13.90 12.91
N HIS A 70 -47.70 13.46 13.04
CA HIS A 70 -46.66 13.82 12.09
C HIS A 70 -46.27 12.58 11.30
N HIS A 71 -46.09 12.74 10.00
CA HIS A 71 -45.36 11.76 9.21
C HIS A 71 -43.94 11.70 9.76
N GLY A 72 -43.44 10.50 10.05
CA GLY A 72 -42.02 10.30 10.34
C GLY A 72 -41.22 10.50 9.07
N GLU A 73 -40.80 11.75 8.82
CA GLU A 73 -39.50 12.00 8.18
C GLU A 73 -38.44 11.18 8.93
N PRO A 74 -37.45 10.58 8.25
CA PRO A 74 -36.31 10.02 8.97
C PRO A 74 -35.67 11.15 9.78
N GLU A 75 -35.53 10.97 11.09
CA GLU A 75 -34.73 11.90 11.91
C GLU A 75 -33.32 11.90 11.34
N GLN A 76 -32.95 12.97 10.63
CA GLN A 76 -31.61 13.14 10.10
C GLN A 76 -30.67 13.28 11.30
N MET A 77 -29.93 12.21 11.60
CA MET A 77 -29.00 12.21 12.71
C MET A 77 -27.84 13.14 12.38
N GLN A 78 -27.63 14.15 13.23
CA GLN A 78 -26.58 15.13 13.06
C GLN A 78 -25.30 14.70 13.79
N CYS A 79 -24.15 15.05 13.23
CA CYS A 79 -22.85 14.93 13.89
C CYS A 79 -22.44 16.26 14.52
N ILE A 80 -21.77 16.21 15.67
CA ILE A 80 -21.18 17.39 16.31
C ILE A 80 -19.68 17.43 15.98
N LEU A 81 -19.23 18.54 15.40
CA LEU A 81 -17.83 18.82 15.09
C LEU A 81 -17.04 19.17 16.35
N SER A 82 -15.71 19.08 16.28
CA SER A 82 -14.78 19.40 17.37
C SER A 82 -14.81 20.88 17.80
N GLY A 83 -15.37 21.79 16.99
CA GLY A 83 -15.69 23.17 17.36
C GLY A 83 -17.00 23.34 18.15
N GLY A 84 -17.90 22.34 18.13
CA GLY A 84 -19.18 22.32 18.85
C GLY A 84 -20.42 22.56 17.98
N GLU A 85 -20.26 22.91 16.70
CA GLU A 85 -21.35 23.02 15.73
C GLU A 85 -21.86 21.65 15.26
N SER A 86 -23.12 21.63 14.80
CA SER A 86 -23.84 20.43 14.34
C SER A 86 -23.97 20.44 12.82
N VAL A 87 -23.76 19.28 12.18
CA VAL A 87 -23.88 19.08 10.73
C VAL A 87 -24.76 17.88 10.40
N ASP A 88 -25.53 17.96 9.32
CA ASP A 88 -26.49 16.92 8.95
C ASP A 88 -25.83 15.65 8.40
N ALA A 89 -26.55 14.52 8.48
CA ALA A 89 -26.17 13.26 7.86
C ALA A 89 -25.82 13.43 6.36
N GLY A 90 -24.69 12.85 5.94
CA GLY A 90 -24.16 12.97 4.58
C GLY A 90 -23.27 14.20 4.35
N TRP A 91 -23.09 15.08 5.35
CA TRP A 91 -22.16 16.18 5.26
C TRP A 91 -20.70 15.70 5.14
N THR A 92 -19.91 16.37 4.30
CA THR A 92 -18.46 16.21 4.19
C THR A 92 -17.77 17.57 4.20
N GLY A 93 -16.62 17.66 4.87
CA GLY A 93 -15.88 18.90 5.03
C GLY A 93 -14.83 18.79 6.12
N ASN A 94 -14.03 19.83 6.32
CA ASN A 94 -13.06 19.84 7.41
C ASN A 94 -13.78 19.99 8.76
N ASP A 95 -13.28 19.30 9.79
CA ASP A 95 -13.65 19.56 11.18
C ASP A 95 -13.32 21.01 11.56
N THR A 96 -13.58 21.38 12.82
CA THR A 96 -13.29 22.71 13.35
C THR A 96 -12.63 22.66 14.72
N GLY A 97 -12.38 23.83 15.32
CA GLY A 97 -11.66 23.96 16.58
C GLY A 97 -10.28 23.29 16.56
N GLY A 98 -10.00 22.45 17.55
CA GLY A 98 -8.71 21.76 17.69
C GLY A 98 -8.42 20.72 16.60
N ASN A 99 -9.41 20.33 15.80
CA ASN A 99 -9.29 19.28 14.78
C ASN A 99 -9.39 19.83 13.34
N HIS A 100 -9.35 21.15 13.16
CA HIS A 100 -9.72 21.86 11.91
C HIS A 100 -8.96 21.50 10.63
N CYS A 101 -7.82 20.82 10.75
CA CYS A 101 -7.05 20.35 9.61
C CYS A 101 -7.60 19.03 9.03
N ASN A 102 -8.37 18.27 9.82
CA ASN A 102 -8.86 16.96 9.43
C ASN A 102 -10.11 17.07 8.58
N SER A 103 -10.12 16.33 7.47
CA SER A 103 -11.31 16.17 6.64
C SER A 103 -12.19 15.09 7.25
N CYS A 104 -13.48 15.36 7.36
CA CYS A 104 -14.46 14.54 8.03
C CYS A 104 -15.71 14.32 7.18
N PHE A 105 -16.45 13.27 7.54
CA PHE A 105 -17.76 12.96 7.02
C PHE A 105 -18.72 12.60 8.17
N CYS A 106 -19.96 13.06 8.07
CA CYS A 106 -21.04 12.62 8.95
C CYS A 106 -21.83 11.51 8.25
N ASN A 107 -21.87 10.31 8.83
CA ASN A 107 -22.65 9.22 8.24
C ASN A 107 -24.15 9.29 8.62
N GLU A 108 -24.96 8.47 7.95
CA GLU A 108 -26.43 8.43 8.15
C GLU A 108 -26.87 8.02 9.57
N ASN A 109 -25.95 7.50 10.39
CA ASN A 109 -26.18 7.13 11.79
C ASN A 109 -25.66 8.19 12.80
N GLY A 110 -25.29 9.39 12.34
CA GLY A 110 -24.80 10.48 13.20
C GLY A 110 -23.39 10.26 13.76
N LEU A 111 -22.58 9.39 13.15
CA LEU A 111 -21.17 9.19 13.53
C LEU A 111 -20.25 10.00 12.62
N LEU A 112 -19.40 10.83 13.25
CA LEU A 112 -18.37 11.61 12.57
C LEU A 112 -17.11 10.77 12.36
N GLY A 113 -16.76 10.50 11.11
CA GLY A 113 -15.49 9.89 10.73
C GLY A 113 -14.54 10.96 10.19
N CYS A 114 -13.28 10.99 10.66
CA CYS A 114 -12.30 12.00 10.28
C CYS A 114 -10.96 11.37 9.90
N THR A 115 -10.18 12.04 9.05
CA THR A 115 -8.74 11.79 8.95
C THR A 115 -8.06 11.97 10.31
N LYS A 116 -6.93 11.28 10.56
CA LYS A 116 -6.20 11.30 11.83
C LYS A 116 -4.89 12.12 11.74
N MET A 117 -4.89 13.25 11.05
CA MET A 117 -3.75 14.18 10.99
C MET A 117 -3.62 14.93 12.31
N ALA A 118 -2.39 15.17 12.77
CA ALA A 118 -2.14 15.96 13.97
C ALA A 118 -2.29 17.45 13.67
N CYS A 119 -3.46 18.04 13.99
CA CYS A 119 -3.70 19.44 13.67
C CYS A 119 -2.84 20.39 14.52
N PRO A 120 -2.25 21.42 13.90
CA PRO A 120 -1.48 22.42 14.64
C PRO A 120 -2.43 23.16 15.59
N GLN A 121 -2.06 23.22 16.87
CA GLN A 121 -2.83 23.93 17.89
C GLN A 121 -2.92 25.42 17.53
N SER A 122 -4.10 25.87 17.12
CA SER A 122 -4.36 27.28 16.81
C SER A 122 -4.21 28.12 18.09
N ARG A 123 -3.10 28.84 18.23
CA ARG A 123 -3.00 29.91 19.22
C ARG A 123 -3.94 31.04 18.80
N ALA A 124 -5.11 31.08 19.43
CA ALA A 124 -6.09 32.13 19.19
C ALA A 124 -5.58 33.48 19.70
N THR A 125 -5.19 34.37 18.78
CA THR A 125 -5.46 35.81 18.86
C THR A 125 -5.42 36.45 17.47
N ASP A 126 -6.52 37.16 17.21
CA ASP A 126 -6.63 38.40 16.44
C ASP A 126 -6.57 38.40 14.89
N ASN A 127 -7.74 38.72 14.34
CA ASN A 127 -7.95 39.20 12.98
C ASN A 127 -7.07 40.42 12.68
N VAL A 128 -6.20 40.31 11.68
CA VAL A 128 -5.66 41.46 10.96
C VAL A 128 -6.05 41.29 9.49
N MET A 129 -6.88 42.20 8.96
CA MET A 129 -7.03 42.32 7.51
C MET A 129 -5.67 42.75 6.94
N LEU A 130 -5.08 41.89 6.11
CA LEU A 130 -3.93 42.27 5.30
C LEU A 130 -4.36 43.34 4.28
N PRO A 131 -3.57 44.41 4.07
CA PRO A 131 -3.85 45.40 3.04
C PRO A 131 -3.61 44.82 1.65
N ASP A 132 -4.32 45.36 0.66
CA ASP A 132 -4.16 45.00 -0.75
C ASP A 132 -2.77 45.40 -1.27
N LEU A 133 -2.13 44.50 -2.04
CA LEU A 133 -0.75 44.65 -2.54
C LEU A 133 -0.64 45.46 -3.83
N SER A 134 -1.68 46.23 -4.18
CA SER A 134 -1.78 46.95 -5.46
C SER A 134 -1.10 48.33 -5.48
N GLU A 135 -0.64 48.88 -4.34
CA GLU A 135 -0.15 50.28 -4.24
C GLU A 135 1.30 50.48 -3.75
N ILE A 136 2.21 49.49 -3.86
CA ILE A 136 3.64 49.71 -3.54
C ILE A 136 4.47 49.98 -4.82
N PRO A 137 4.93 51.22 -5.07
CA PRO A 137 5.77 51.53 -6.22
C PRO A 137 7.24 51.19 -5.93
N PHE A 138 7.70 50.02 -6.38
CA PHE A 138 9.12 49.69 -6.41
C PHE A 138 9.75 50.20 -7.72
N ASP A 139 10.45 51.33 -7.64
CA ASP A 139 11.28 51.86 -8.71
C ASP A 139 12.65 51.18 -8.68
N LEU A 140 13.02 50.46 -9.74
CA LEU A 140 14.06 49.42 -9.70
C LEU A 140 15.38 49.85 -10.39
N GLU A 141 15.85 51.08 -10.13
CA GLU A 141 17.12 51.58 -10.70
C GLU A 141 18.07 52.26 -9.68
N SER A 142 18.10 51.86 -8.40
CA SER A 142 19.27 52.14 -7.52
C SER A 142 19.30 51.37 -6.19
N VAL A 143 19.99 50.21 -6.12
CA VAL A 143 20.61 49.72 -4.87
C VAL A 143 21.89 48.93 -5.18
N ASP A 144 23.04 49.45 -4.75
CA ASP A 144 24.26 48.66 -4.57
C ASP A 144 24.30 48.14 -3.12
N GLY A 145 24.53 46.83 -2.93
CA GLY A 145 24.87 46.25 -1.61
C GLY A 145 23.74 45.58 -0.84
N ILE A 146 24.03 44.39 -0.29
CA ILE A 146 23.10 43.56 0.48
C ILE A 146 22.95 44.04 1.95
N GLU A 147 23.89 44.85 2.46
CA GLU A 147 23.89 45.31 3.85
C GLU A 147 22.79 46.35 4.17
N ASP A 148 22.40 47.20 3.21
CA ASP A 148 21.36 48.21 3.45
C ASP A 148 19.93 47.65 3.47
N ALA A 149 19.69 46.49 2.85
CA ALA A 149 18.40 45.80 2.91
C ALA A 149 18.08 45.28 4.32
N LEU A 150 19.10 44.87 5.09
CA LEU A 150 18.96 44.43 6.47
C LEU A 150 18.74 45.60 7.44
N ASN A 151 19.37 46.75 7.20
CA ASN A 151 19.17 47.95 8.02
C ASN A 151 17.75 48.53 7.87
N GLN A 152 17.15 48.48 6.67
CA GLN A 152 15.78 48.98 6.45
C GLN A 152 14.69 48.07 7.06
N MET A 153 14.99 46.80 7.37
CA MET A 153 14.09 45.93 8.13
C MET A 153 14.12 46.18 9.65
N SER A 154 15.02 47.04 10.15
CA SER A 154 15.16 47.36 11.58
C SER A 154 14.16 48.41 12.10
N GLU A 155 13.48 49.16 11.22
CA GLU A 155 12.73 50.37 11.60
C GLU A 155 11.20 50.18 11.73
N VAL A 156 10.69 48.94 11.65
CA VAL A 156 9.23 48.65 11.60
C VAL A 156 8.71 47.74 12.73
N LEU A 157 9.37 47.74 13.91
CA LEU A 157 8.82 47.10 15.11
C LEU A 157 8.75 48.09 16.29
N PRO A 158 7.56 48.39 16.82
CA PRO A 158 7.41 49.15 18.07
C PRO A 158 7.95 48.37 19.27
N GLU A 159 8.55 49.07 20.22
CA GLU A 159 9.08 48.49 21.46
C GLU A 159 7.98 47.95 22.40
N ALA A 160 8.41 47.09 23.34
CA ALA A 160 7.68 46.45 24.46
C ALA A 160 7.07 45.05 24.16
N SER A 161 7.34 44.00 24.95
CA SER A 161 8.24 43.92 26.12
C SER A 161 8.69 42.49 26.46
N ALA A 162 10.01 42.35 26.67
CA ALA A 162 10.75 41.43 27.55
C ALA A 162 10.04 40.18 28.15
N SER A 163 10.51 38.99 27.74
CA SER A 163 10.91 37.90 28.67
C SER A 163 11.56 36.71 27.95
N LEU A 164 12.82 36.88 27.51
CA LEU A 164 13.71 35.77 27.16
C LEU A 164 15.06 35.97 27.89
N PRO A 165 15.76 34.90 28.33
CA PRO A 165 17.05 35.04 29.01
C PRO A 165 18.15 35.49 28.05
N ASP A 166 18.98 36.44 28.47
CA ASP A 166 20.18 36.86 27.76
C ASP A 166 21.13 35.67 27.54
N GLY A 167 21.48 35.40 26.27
CA GLY A 167 22.42 34.35 25.89
C GLY A 167 22.04 33.51 24.66
N ALA A 168 20.78 33.57 24.19
CA ALA A 168 20.33 32.77 23.05
C ALA A 168 20.87 33.23 21.68
N LEU A 169 21.19 34.52 21.53
CA LEU A 169 21.67 35.11 20.27
C LEU A 169 23.19 35.04 20.08
N ASP A 170 23.97 34.87 21.15
CA ASP A 170 25.44 34.89 21.09
C ASP A 170 26.01 33.54 20.56
N MET A 171 25.25 32.44 20.72
CA MET A 171 25.64 31.13 20.19
C MET A 171 25.48 31.00 18.67
N VAL A 172 24.62 31.82 18.02
CA VAL A 172 24.46 31.81 16.56
C VAL A 172 25.54 32.67 15.89
N GLY A 173 25.94 33.78 16.50
CA GLY A 173 27.05 34.62 16.03
C GLY A 173 28.41 33.91 16.07
N GLY A 174 28.73 33.25 17.18
CA GLY A 174 30.01 32.53 17.35
C GLY A 174 30.23 31.34 16.40
N LEU A 175 29.18 30.87 15.72
CA LEU A 175 29.21 29.73 14.78
C LEU A 175 29.58 30.13 13.34
N LEU A 176 29.59 31.42 13.00
CA LEU A 176 29.95 31.91 11.65
C LEU A 176 31.37 32.48 11.55
N GLU A 177 32.04 32.81 12.66
CA GLU A 177 33.40 33.39 12.63
C GLU A 177 34.56 32.36 12.70
N ASN A 178 34.28 31.06 12.87
CA ASN A 178 35.31 30.01 13.01
C ASN A 178 35.32 28.98 11.87
N ILE A 179 35.13 29.42 10.63
CA ILE A 179 35.36 28.58 9.44
C ILE A 179 36.87 28.53 9.09
N GLU A 180 37.69 28.08 10.04
CA GLU A 180 39.08 27.65 9.80
C GLU A 180 39.56 26.77 10.98
N GLY A 181 39.44 25.45 10.87
CA GLY A 181 40.15 24.51 11.77
C GLY A 181 39.35 23.44 12.53
N LEU A 182 38.16 23.03 12.10
CA LEU A 182 37.44 21.88 12.70
C LEU A 182 37.60 20.58 11.87
N PRO A 183 37.74 19.40 12.51
CA PRO A 183 37.97 18.13 11.82
C PRO A 183 36.71 17.61 11.08
N PRO A 184 36.87 16.71 10.09
CA PRO A 184 35.80 16.39 9.11
C PRO A 184 34.55 15.68 9.66
N GLU A 185 34.55 15.27 10.93
CA GLU A 185 33.53 14.37 11.52
C GLU A 185 32.32 15.10 12.12
N VAL A 186 32.28 16.43 12.09
CA VAL A 186 31.16 17.25 12.63
C VAL A 186 30.20 17.73 11.52
N LEU A 187 30.52 17.54 10.23
CA LEU A 187 29.73 18.06 9.11
C LEU A 187 28.64 17.11 8.56
N MET A 188 28.13 16.19 9.38
CA MET A 188 27.11 15.20 8.98
C MET A 188 26.02 14.97 10.04
N GLN A 189 25.21 16.00 10.30
CA GLN A 189 23.86 15.79 10.83
C GLN A 189 22.84 16.35 9.83
N ASP A 190 22.03 15.45 9.26
CA ASP A 190 20.97 15.83 8.34
C ASP A 190 19.82 16.48 9.12
N PRO A 191 19.46 17.75 8.87
CA PRO A 191 18.44 18.44 9.65
C PRO A 191 17.06 17.78 9.51
N CYS A 192 16.78 17.11 8.40
CA CYS A 192 15.49 16.44 8.18
C CYS A 192 15.38 15.09 8.90
N LEU A 193 16.49 14.46 9.32
CA LEU A 193 16.43 13.23 10.11
C LEU A 193 15.80 13.44 11.49
N GLN A 194 15.85 14.68 12.01
CA GLN A 194 15.25 15.06 13.29
C GLN A 194 13.72 15.31 13.20
N MET A 195 13.14 15.30 11.99
CA MET A 195 11.70 15.50 11.80
C MET A 195 10.90 14.19 11.83
N PRO A 196 9.61 14.23 12.21
CA PRO A 196 8.67 13.12 12.09
C PRO A 196 8.65 12.55 10.67
N VAL A 197 8.51 11.23 10.53
CA VAL A 197 8.66 10.50 9.24
C VAL A 197 7.84 11.12 8.11
N ASN A 198 6.55 11.35 8.36
CA ASN A 198 5.60 11.98 7.42
C ASN A 198 5.96 13.42 7.00
N ALA A 199 6.85 14.10 7.73
CA ALA A 199 7.29 15.46 7.42
C ALA A 199 8.71 15.49 6.79
N ARG A 200 9.44 14.37 6.76
CA ARG A 200 10.81 14.30 6.20
C ARG A 200 10.83 14.59 4.70
N SER A 201 9.87 14.06 3.95
CA SER A 201 9.68 14.31 2.52
C SER A 201 9.50 15.80 2.23
N MET A 202 8.60 16.47 2.96
CA MET A 202 8.40 17.93 2.87
C MET A 202 9.65 18.71 3.32
N CYS A 203 10.35 18.28 4.38
CA CYS A 203 11.61 18.88 4.79
C CYS A 203 12.65 18.85 3.66
N TYR A 204 12.83 17.70 3.00
CA TYR A 204 13.76 17.60 1.88
C TYR A 204 13.35 18.48 0.70
N MET A 205 12.05 18.56 0.36
CA MET A 205 11.54 19.47 -0.68
C MET A 205 11.80 20.96 -0.34
N MET A 206 11.59 21.37 0.92
CA MET A 206 11.88 22.74 1.36
C MET A 206 13.39 23.03 1.41
N LEU A 207 14.21 22.04 1.79
CA LEU A 207 15.67 22.15 1.72
C LEU A 207 16.18 22.27 0.27
N GLU A 208 15.52 21.65 -0.70
CA GLU A 208 15.79 21.85 -2.12
C GLU A 208 15.42 23.25 -2.58
N GLN A 209 14.22 23.76 -2.25
CA GLN A 209 13.82 25.13 -2.60
C GLN A 209 14.79 26.17 -2.03
N ALA A 210 15.21 26.02 -0.77
CA ALA A 210 16.22 26.88 -0.15
C ALA A 210 17.59 26.81 -0.86
N LYS A 211 18.03 25.63 -1.29
CA LYS A 211 19.28 25.46 -2.06
C LYS A 211 19.19 26.03 -3.47
N GLN A 212 18.04 25.91 -4.13
CA GLN A 212 17.79 26.47 -5.47
C GLN A 212 17.76 28.00 -5.44
N MET A 213 17.21 28.62 -4.38
CA MET A 213 17.28 30.07 -4.19
C MET A 213 18.69 30.57 -3.84
N GLY A 214 19.53 29.74 -3.23
CA GLY A 214 20.91 30.09 -2.86
C GLY A 214 21.96 29.87 -3.95
N GLN A 215 21.63 29.25 -5.09
CA GLN A 215 22.59 28.91 -6.14
C GLN A 215 22.20 29.51 -7.50
N GLY A 216 22.91 30.56 -7.90
CA GLY A 216 22.75 31.18 -9.21
C GLY A 216 23.02 30.21 -10.36
N HIS A 217 21.97 29.86 -11.09
CA HIS A 217 21.98 29.24 -12.42
C HIS A 217 22.95 28.05 -12.62
N GLY A 218 22.63 26.94 -11.96
CA GLY A 218 23.01 25.59 -12.40
C GLY A 218 21.78 24.69 -12.43
N HIS A 219 21.37 24.19 -13.60
CA HIS A 219 20.26 23.23 -13.71
C HIS A 219 20.64 21.88 -13.08
N SER A 220 20.36 21.69 -11.79
CA SER A 220 20.14 20.36 -11.21
C SER A 220 18.67 20.00 -11.39
N GLY A 221 18.30 19.57 -12.61
CA GLY A 221 16.94 19.12 -12.88
C GLY A 221 16.57 17.91 -12.01
N ARG A 222 15.29 17.80 -11.61
CA ARG A 222 14.76 16.59 -10.95
C ARG A 222 15.16 15.37 -11.78
N ASP A 223 15.63 14.32 -11.10
CA ASP A 223 15.86 13.03 -11.75
C ASP A 223 14.51 12.43 -12.12
N ASN A 224 14.16 12.58 -13.39
CA ASN A 224 12.93 12.06 -13.99
C ASN A 224 13.14 10.68 -14.63
N THR A 225 14.30 10.05 -14.41
CA THR A 225 14.56 8.68 -14.89
C THR A 225 13.66 7.71 -14.13
N PRO A 226 12.81 6.92 -14.82
CA PRO A 226 11.99 5.94 -14.15
C PRO A 226 12.83 4.79 -13.55
N PRO A 227 12.31 4.05 -12.57
CA PRO A 227 12.93 2.80 -12.11
C PRO A 227 12.97 1.77 -13.23
N VAL A 228 13.92 0.85 -13.15
CA VAL A 228 14.03 -0.31 -14.02
C VAL A 228 13.87 -1.55 -13.14
N LEU A 229 12.86 -2.37 -13.45
CA LEU A 229 12.57 -3.61 -12.75
C LEU A 229 13.29 -4.79 -13.41
N TYR A 230 13.78 -5.73 -12.60
CA TYR A 230 14.42 -6.98 -13.08
C TYR A 230 13.64 -8.23 -12.65
N ASN A 231 12.57 -8.07 -11.87
CA ASN A 231 11.61 -9.10 -11.50
C ASN A 231 10.32 -8.43 -10.99
N LEU A 232 9.33 -9.25 -10.65
CA LEU A 232 8.05 -8.82 -10.06
C LEU A 232 7.87 -9.43 -8.66
N LEU A 233 8.79 -9.10 -7.73
CA LEU A 233 8.86 -9.55 -6.34
C LEU A 233 9.16 -11.03 -6.07
N VAL A 234 8.94 -11.92 -7.06
CA VAL A 234 9.20 -13.37 -6.94
C VAL A 234 10.36 -13.81 -7.84
N SER A 235 11.04 -14.90 -7.46
CA SER A 235 12.24 -15.39 -8.15
C SER A 235 11.93 -16.02 -9.52
N ASP A 236 10.80 -16.72 -9.65
CA ASP A 236 10.35 -17.37 -10.88
C ASP A 236 8.84 -17.72 -10.82
N PHE A 237 8.31 -18.11 -11.99
CA PHE A 237 6.96 -18.63 -12.18
C PHE A 237 7.06 -20.04 -12.82
N THR A 238 7.62 -21.01 -12.11
CA THR A 238 7.77 -22.38 -12.66
C THR A 238 6.44 -23.01 -13.07
N ASP A 239 6.49 -23.90 -14.07
CA ASP A 239 5.35 -24.68 -14.57
C ASP A 239 4.46 -25.25 -13.46
N TYR A 240 3.14 -25.27 -13.71
CA TYR A 240 2.17 -25.79 -12.75
C TYR A 240 2.32 -27.29 -12.47
N ASP A 241 2.67 -27.63 -11.23
CA ASP A 241 2.68 -29.00 -10.73
C ASP A 241 1.32 -29.41 -10.17
N ARG A 242 0.67 -30.34 -10.87
CA ARG A 242 -0.61 -30.96 -10.49
C ARG A 242 -0.56 -31.73 -9.17
N THR A 243 0.63 -32.15 -8.72
CA THR A 243 0.83 -32.96 -7.51
C THR A 243 0.73 -32.10 -6.26
N THR A 244 1.41 -30.95 -6.26
CA THR A 244 1.39 -29.96 -5.17
C THR A 244 0.28 -28.92 -5.34
N SER A 245 -0.30 -28.79 -6.54
CA SER A 245 -1.20 -27.69 -6.93
C SER A 245 -0.52 -26.32 -6.78
N MET A 246 0.72 -26.22 -7.23
CA MET A 246 1.56 -25.02 -7.19
C MET A 246 2.00 -24.62 -8.61
N MET A 247 2.09 -23.31 -8.89
CA MET A 247 2.79 -22.76 -10.05
C MET A 247 3.78 -21.72 -9.51
N GLY A 248 5.09 -21.97 -9.59
CA GLY A 248 6.07 -21.21 -8.81
C GLY A 248 5.66 -21.10 -7.33
N PRO A 249 5.61 -19.88 -6.76
CA PRO A 249 5.14 -19.65 -5.38
C PRO A 249 3.60 -19.67 -5.21
N PHE A 250 2.82 -19.71 -6.30
CA PHE A 250 1.36 -19.56 -6.24
C PHE A 250 0.67 -20.90 -5.97
N LYS A 251 -0.12 -20.95 -4.88
CA LYS A 251 -0.94 -22.13 -4.53
C LYS A 251 -2.33 -22.05 -5.14
N PHE A 252 -2.75 -23.07 -5.87
CA PHE A 252 -4.08 -23.12 -6.48
C PHE A 252 -5.05 -23.88 -5.56
N SER A 253 -6.06 -23.20 -4.99
CA SER A 253 -6.99 -23.79 -4.02
C SER A 253 -8.47 -23.57 -4.36
N LYS A 254 -9.24 -24.67 -4.45
CA LYS A 254 -10.69 -24.63 -4.73
C LYS A 254 -11.54 -24.05 -3.60
N SER A 255 -11.00 -23.90 -2.38
CA SER A 255 -11.67 -23.14 -1.32
C SER A 255 -11.44 -21.65 -1.48
N PHE A 256 -10.21 -21.25 -1.81
CA PHE A 256 -9.83 -19.85 -2.06
C PHE A 256 -10.59 -19.23 -3.23
N LEU A 257 -10.69 -19.96 -4.35
CA LEU A 257 -11.48 -19.57 -5.53
C LEU A 257 -12.96 -19.24 -5.21
N LYS A 258 -13.49 -19.74 -4.09
CA LYS A 258 -14.88 -19.49 -3.62
C LYS A 258 -14.95 -18.45 -2.50
N GLY A 259 -13.81 -17.92 -2.08
CA GLY A 259 -13.69 -16.90 -1.04
C GLY A 259 -13.94 -15.50 -1.57
N ARG A 260 -13.51 -14.51 -0.78
CA ARG A 260 -13.59 -13.10 -1.13
C ARG A 260 -12.69 -12.71 -2.30
N PHE A 261 -11.53 -13.36 -2.41
CA PHE A 261 -10.52 -13.12 -3.43
C PHE A 261 -10.42 -14.37 -4.31
N PRO A 262 -11.08 -14.40 -5.48
CA PRO A 262 -11.14 -15.62 -6.31
C PRO A 262 -9.82 -15.90 -7.04
N THR A 263 -8.89 -14.94 -7.13
CA THR A 263 -7.64 -15.02 -7.89
C THR A 263 -6.40 -14.88 -7.01
N VAL A 264 -5.35 -15.63 -7.36
CA VAL A 264 -4.02 -15.55 -6.71
C VAL A 264 -3.15 -14.40 -7.21
N PHE A 265 -3.56 -13.78 -8.32
CA PHE A 265 -3.00 -12.57 -8.88
C PHE A 265 -4.13 -11.57 -9.07
N ASP A 266 -3.90 -10.33 -8.69
CA ASP A 266 -4.77 -9.20 -8.92
C ASP A 266 -4.07 -8.22 -9.86
N GLU A 267 -4.57 -8.13 -11.08
CA GLU A 267 -3.96 -7.37 -12.17
C GLU A 267 -4.11 -5.86 -11.99
N PHE A 268 -3.13 -5.12 -12.51
CA PHE A 268 -3.17 -3.66 -12.54
C PHE A 268 -4.40 -3.19 -13.32
N GLY A 269 -5.28 -2.47 -12.65
CA GLY A 269 -6.54 -1.98 -13.18
C GLY A 269 -7.76 -2.87 -12.92
N ARG A 270 -7.67 -3.99 -12.19
CA ARG A 270 -8.85 -4.77 -11.81
C ARG A 270 -9.83 -3.86 -11.05
N VAL A 271 -11.10 -3.87 -11.46
CA VAL A 271 -12.14 -3.08 -10.80
C VAL A 271 -12.63 -3.84 -9.56
N HIS A 272 -12.35 -3.30 -8.37
CA HIS A 272 -12.92 -3.77 -7.12
C HIS A 272 -14.27 -3.09 -6.84
N ASP A 273 -15.12 -3.76 -6.06
CA ASP A 273 -16.42 -3.23 -5.63
C ASP A 273 -17.34 -2.71 -6.77
N ALA A 274 -17.21 -3.30 -7.96
CA ALA A 274 -17.89 -2.87 -9.18
C ALA A 274 -19.40 -2.60 -8.97
N GLY A 275 -19.84 -1.41 -9.40
CA GLY A 275 -21.21 -0.89 -9.24
C GLY A 275 -21.52 -0.27 -7.87
N ARG A 276 -20.54 -0.12 -6.97
CA ARG A 276 -20.70 0.48 -5.63
C ARG A 276 -20.01 1.86 -5.53
N PRO A 277 -20.36 2.68 -4.52
CA PRO A 277 -19.63 3.94 -4.25
C PRO A 277 -18.17 3.75 -3.83
N THR A 278 -17.75 2.52 -3.52
CA THR A 278 -16.38 2.11 -3.19
C THR A 278 -15.64 1.48 -4.38
N GLU A 279 -16.19 1.58 -5.60
CA GLU A 279 -15.55 1.12 -6.82
C GLU A 279 -14.21 1.84 -7.06
N TYR A 280 -13.15 1.06 -7.35
CA TYR A 280 -11.83 1.58 -7.75
C TYR A 280 -11.08 0.58 -8.63
N GLU A 281 -10.26 1.09 -9.55
CA GLU A 281 -9.25 0.31 -10.26
C GLU A 281 -8.01 0.06 -9.39
N ASN A 282 -7.59 -1.19 -9.26
CA ASN A 282 -6.38 -1.59 -8.54
C ASN A 282 -5.13 -0.88 -9.09
N PRO A 283 -4.43 -0.04 -8.32
CA PRO A 283 -3.24 0.68 -8.77
C PRO A 283 -1.94 -0.13 -8.64
N THR A 284 -2.01 -1.41 -8.28
CA THR A 284 -0.85 -2.28 -7.96
C THR A 284 -0.86 -3.57 -8.79
N PHE A 285 0.20 -4.37 -8.71
CA PHE A 285 0.08 -5.83 -8.85
C PHE A 285 -0.02 -6.41 -7.44
N GLU A 286 -1.14 -7.04 -7.08
CA GLU A 286 -1.25 -7.80 -5.82
C GLU A 286 -1.06 -9.30 -6.10
N TYR A 287 -0.25 -9.96 -5.27
CA TYR A 287 -0.11 -11.41 -5.29
C TYR A 287 -0.55 -12.02 -3.97
N ARG A 288 -1.14 -13.22 -4.05
CA ARG A 288 -1.68 -13.96 -2.89
C ARG A 288 -1.07 -15.36 -2.83
N PHE A 289 -0.53 -15.70 -1.66
CA PHE A 289 0.47 -16.75 -1.49
C PHE A 289 0.20 -17.67 -0.29
N PRO A 290 0.78 -18.88 -0.26
CA PRO A 290 0.94 -19.61 0.99
C PRO A 290 1.91 -18.89 1.96
N ALA A 291 1.78 -19.23 3.25
CA ALA A 291 2.63 -18.69 4.32
C ALA A 291 4.13 -18.84 4.00
N GLY A 292 4.93 -17.83 4.35
CA GLY A 292 6.38 -17.90 4.24
C GLY A 292 6.95 -17.78 2.82
N THR A 293 6.16 -17.36 1.85
CA THR A 293 6.64 -17.09 0.49
C THR A 293 7.65 -15.94 0.51
N GLU A 294 8.83 -16.19 -0.05
CA GLU A 294 9.96 -15.24 -0.07
C GLU A 294 9.74 -14.13 -1.10
N LEU A 295 10.10 -12.90 -0.71
CA LEU A 295 10.08 -11.73 -1.59
C LEU A 295 11.50 -11.22 -1.86
N ILE A 296 11.76 -10.86 -3.12
CA ILE A 296 13.00 -10.23 -3.59
C ILE A 296 12.73 -8.80 -4.09
N SER A 297 13.73 -7.92 -4.01
CA SER A 297 13.61 -6.56 -4.53
C SER A 297 13.49 -6.58 -6.06
N PRO A 298 12.53 -5.84 -6.66
CA PRO A 298 12.35 -5.78 -8.10
C PRO A 298 13.33 -4.80 -8.75
N THR A 299 13.83 -3.81 -8.01
CA THR A 299 14.71 -2.74 -8.51
C THR A 299 15.93 -2.53 -7.62
N SER A 300 16.97 -1.93 -8.19
CA SER A 300 18.10 -1.39 -7.44
C SER A 300 17.85 0.09 -7.11
N GLY A 301 18.18 0.54 -5.90
CA GLY A 301 17.94 1.91 -5.50
C GLY A 301 18.31 2.26 -4.05
N LEU A 302 17.71 3.33 -3.55
CA LEU A 302 17.78 3.81 -2.18
C LEU A 302 16.42 3.69 -1.53
N VAL A 303 16.37 3.19 -0.30
CA VAL A 303 15.16 3.23 0.53
C VAL A 303 14.85 4.68 0.89
N ASP A 304 13.69 5.16 0.46
CA ASP A 304 13.19 6.51 0.70
C ASP A 304 12.29 6.57 1.93
N ASP A 305 11.44 5.54 2.09
CA ASP A 305 10.63 5.31 3.28
C ASP A 305 10.55 3.82 3.63
N ILE A 306 10.29 3.54 4.91
CA ILE A 306 9.98 2.21 5.44
C ILE A 306 9.05 2.39 6.63
N SER A 307 7.85 1.84 6.53
CA SER A 307 6.73 2.14 7.44
C SER A 307 6.05 0.86 7.92
N TRP A 308 5.92 0.70 9.24
CA TRP A 308 5.17 -0.40 9.84
C TRP A 308 3.66 -0.09 9.82
N GLN A 309 2.87 -1.02 9.29
CA GLN A 309 1.44 -0.93 9.16
C GLN A 309 0.75 -1.88 10.17
N PRO A 310 0.38 -1.42 11.37
CA PRO A 310 -0.38 -2.26 12.29
C PRO A 310 -1.80 -2.51 11.78
N THR A 311 -2.40 -3.64 12.15
CA THR A 311 -3.83 -3.91 11.93
C THR A 311 -4.71 -2.87 12.65
N ASP A 312 -5.58 -2.21 11.89
CA ASP A 312 -6.68 -1.35 12.40
C ASP A 312 -8.03 -2.00 12.00
N THR A 313 -8.63 -1.54 10.90
CA THR A 313 -9.91 -2.07 10.38
C THR A 313 -9.75 -3.27 9.45
N TYR A 314 -8.53 -3.53 8.97
CA TYR A 314 -8.16 -4.68 8.16
C TYR A 314 -6.76 -5.18 8.55
N LYS A 315 -6.50 -6.46 8.26
CA LYS A 315 -5.25 -7.15 8.63
C LYS A 315 -4.08 -6.63 7.79
N GLN A 316 -3.07 -6.14 8.49
CA GLN A 316 -1.75 -5.77 7.95
C GLN A 316 -0.72 -6.46 8.83
N ASP A 317 -0.18 -5.77 9.84
CA ASP A 317 0.90 -6.25 10.69
C ASP A 317 2.13 -6.66 9.87
N ASP A 318 2.49 -5.78 8.94
CA ASP A 318 3.58 -5.90 7.99
C ASP A 318 4.16 -4.51 7.64
N TRP A 319 5.16 -4.47 6.75
CA TRP A 319 5.91 -3.27 6.38
C TRP A 319 5.63 -2.86 4.92
N GLU A 320 5.46 -1.55 4.71
CA GLU A 320 5.63 -0.91 3.39
C GLU A 320 7.10 -0.51 3.22
N LEU A 321 7.67 -0.75 2.03
CA LEU A 321 9.03 -0.41 1.65
C LEU A 321 9.06 0.39 0.34
N ILE A 322 9.54 1.63 0.41
CA ILE A 322 9.63 2.52 -0.76
C ILE A 322 11.08 2.64 -1.23
N ILE A 323 11.34 2.23 -2.47
CA ILE A 323 12.66 2.32 -3.13
C ILE A 323 12.61 3.34 -4.26
N LYS A 324 13.59 4.26 -4.30
CA LYS A 324 13.78 5.23 -5.39
C LYS A 324 15.09 5.00 -6.15
N PRO A 325 15.13 5.26 -7.48
CA PRO A 325 16.38 5.25 -8.26
C PRO A 325 17.46 6.16 -7.69
N SER A 326 17.06 7.35 -7.23
CA SER A 326 17.91 8.34 -6.57
C SER A 326 17.16 9.10 -5.48
N ARG A 327 17.90 9.75 -4.57
CA ARG A 327 17.35 10.45 -3.39
C ARG A 327 16.33 11.55 -3.73
N PHE A 328 16.38 12.10 -4.94
CA PHE A 328 15.54 13.21 -5.39
C PHE A 328 14.68 12.82 -6.61
N SER A 329 14.54 11.51 -6.87
CA SER A 329 13.65 10.99 -7.90
C SER A 329 12.19 11.30 -7.57
N ALA A 330 11.43 11.76 -8.57
CA ALA A 330 9.98 11.86 -8.50
C ALA A 330 9.29 10.49 -8.60
N TRP A 331 10.00 9.49 -9.14
CA TRP A 331 9.57 8.10 -9.23
C TRP A 331 9.94 7.30 -7.98
N ARG A 332 9.07 6.35 -7.62
CA ARG A 332 9.26 5.33 -6.59
C ARG A 332 8.76 3.97 -7.08
N VAL A 333 9.31 2.91 -6.49
CA VAL A 333 8.65 1.60 -6.40
C VAL A 333 8.22 1.45 -4.95
N SER A 334 6.92 1.32 -4.69
CA SER A 334 6.45 0.85 -3.38
C SER A 334 6.22 -0.65 -3.42
N ILE A 335 6.54 -1.30 -2.30
CA ILE A 335 6.35 -2.71 -2.05
C ILE A 335 5.60 -2.80 -0.73
N ASP A 336 4.35 -3.24 -0.76
CA ASP A 336 3.52 -3.34 0.45
C ASP A 336 3.30 -4.79 0.90
N HIS A 337 2.91 -4.93 2.16
CA HIS A 337 2.76 -6.18 2.88
C HIS A 337 4.04 -7.05 2.81
N VAL A 338 5.11 -6.57 3.45
CA VAL A 338 6.37 -7.31 3.65
C VAL A 338 6.59 -7.65 5.12
N VAL A 339 6.77 -8.92 5.45
CA VAL A 339 7.17 -9.37 6.80
C VAL A 339 8.68 -9.61 6.86
N SER A 340 9.32 -9.23 7.96
CA SER A 340 10.76 -9.39 8.12
C SER A 340 11.19 -10.85 8.06
N SER A 341 12.34 -11.10 7.42
CA SER A 341 12.95 -12.44 7.39
C SER A 341 13.36 -12.97 8.78
N SER A 342 13.37 -12.10 9.80
CA SER A 342 13.62 -12.45 11.20
C SER A 342 12.39 -13.05 11.92
N CYS A 343 11.19 -12.91 11.35
CA CYS A 343 9.96 -13.37 11.96
C CYS A 343 9.77 -14.89 11.89
N ASP A 344 9.15 -15.45 12.92
CA ASP A 344 8.60 -16.81 12.86
C ASP A 344 7.29 -16.80 12.07
N ILE A 345 7.41 -16.97 10.75
CA ILE A 345 6.32 -17.09 9.78
C ILE A 345 5.36 -18.27 10.01
N VAL A 346 5.65 -19.17 10.95
CA VAL A 346 4.73 -20.26 11.37
C VAL A 346 3.88 -19.83 12.56
N SER A 347 4.27 -18.76 13.27
CA SER A 347 3.51 -18.19 14.38
C SER A 347 2.38 -17.29 13.88
N GLU A 348 1.20 -17.41 14.50
CA GLU A 348 0.08 -16.48 14.29
C GLU A 348 0.27 -15.13 15.04
N SER A 349 1.40 -14.95 15.73
CA SER A 349 1.72 -13.71 16.46
C SER A 349 2.14 -12.59 15.51
N VAL A 350 1.64 -11.37 15.76
CA VAL A 350 2.18 -10.14 15.19
C VAL A 350 3.70 -10.07 15.40
N CYS A 351 4.44 -9.75 14.34
CA CYS A 351 5.89 -9.62 14.35
C CYS A 351 6.31 -8.29 13.72
N ASP A 352 6.64 -7.32 14.57
CA ASP A 352 7.10 -5.96 14.21
C ASP A 352 8.65 -5.87 14.14
N GLU A 353 9.33 -7.01 13.96
CA GLU A 353 10.77 -7.04 13.77
C GLU A 353 11.19 -6.24 12.52
N PRO A 354 12.26 -5.44 12.56
CA PRO A 354 12.70 -4.63 11.43
C PRO A 354 13.01 -5.49 10.20
N LEU A 355 12.71 -4.98 8.99
CA LEU A 355 13.14 -5.63 7.75
C LEU A 355 14.68 -5.77 7.71
N MET A 356 15.15 -6.92 7.25
CA MET A 356 16.56 -7.27 7.17
C MET A 356 16.94 -7.60 5.72
N VAL A 357 17.85 -6.82 5.13
CA VAL A 357 18.41 -7.06 3.79
C VAL A 357 19.90 -7.30 3.93
N ASN A 358 20.41 -8.39 3.36
CA ASN A 358 21.83 -8.76 3.41
C ASN A 358 22.45 -8.72 4.83
N GLY A 359 21.67 -9.15 5.83
CA GLY A 359 22.07 -9.18 7.25
C GLY A 359 22.11 -7.81 7.94
N GLN A 360 21.57 -6.76 7.33
CA GLN A 360 21.51 -5.41 7.89
C GLN A 360 20.07 -4.92 8.03
N VAL A 361 19.79 -4.20 9.12
CA VAL A 361 18.50 -3.53 9.33
C VAL A 361 18.27 -2.49 8.25
N VAL A 362 17.14 -2.60 7.55
CA VAL A 362 16.71 -1.64 6.54
C VAL A 362 16.29 -0.33 7.21
N LYS A 363 16.67 0.79 6.62
CA LYS A 363 16.32 2.15 7.05
C LYS A 363 16.38 3.09 5.86
N VAL A 364 15.80 4.27 5.99
CA VAL A 364 15.93 5.34 5.00
C VAL A 364 17.41 5.60 4.67
N GLY A 365 17.74 5.59 3.38
CA GLY A 365 19.10 5.70 2.84
C GLY A 365 19.85 4.37 2.67
N THR A 366 19.31 3.23 3.12
CA THR A 366 19.88 1.91 2.80
C THR A 366 19.83 1.68 1.29
N ARG A 367 20.91 1.11 0.72
CA ARG A 367 20.93 0.65 -0.67
C ARG A 367 20.40 -0.78 -0.74
N ILE A 368 19.50 -1.01 -1.68
CA ILE A 368 18.97 -2.33 -2.04
C ILE A 368 19.29 -2.54 -3.52
N ASN A 369 19.64 -3.77 -3.90
CA ASN A 369 19.85 -4.20 -5.27
C ASN A 369 18.68 -5.07 -5.72
N ALA A 370 18.36 -5.05 -7.01
CA ALA A 370 17.40 -6.00 -7.57
C ALA A 370 17.86 -7.44 -7.31
N GLY A 371 16.95 -8.30 -6.86
CA GLY A 371 17.23 -9.69 -6.45
C GLY A 371 17.68 -9.86 -5.00
N ASP A 372 17.94 -8.79 -4.23
CA ASP A 372 18.14 -8.91 -2.78
C ASP A 372 16.85 -9.44 -2.11
N LYS A 373 16.94 -10.46 -1.24
CA LYS A 373 15.81 -10.88 -0.40
C LYS A 373 15.42 -9.73 0.54
N ILE A 374 14.15 -9.32 0.50
CA ILE A 374 13.60 -8.22 1.31
C ILE A 374 12.72 -8.71 2.47
N GLY A 375 12.19 -9.93 2.41
CA GLY A 375 11.36 -10.49 3.46
C GLY A 375 10.55 -11.70 3.00
N TYR A 376 9.38 -11.85 3.61
CA TYR A 376 8.32 -12.75 3.20
C TYR A 376 7.05 -11.95 2.88
N ALA A 377 6.11 -12.53 2.16
CA ALA A 377 4.77 -11.98 1.96
C ALA A 377 4.08 -11.71 3.31
N GLY A 378 3.46 -10.54 3.44
CA GLY A 378 2.67 -10.09 4.59
C GLY A 378 1.31 -10.76 4.66
N HIS A 379 0.41 -10.28 5.52
CA HIS A 379 -0.70 -11.09 5.99
C HIS A 379 -2.00 -10.91 5.18
N LEU A 380 -2.61 -12.03 4.82
CA LEU A 380 -3.95 -12.14 4.27
C LEU A 380 -4.83 -13.02 5.19
N PRO A 381 -6.03 -12.58 5.61
CA PRO A 381 -6.96 -13.42 6.35
C PRO A 381 -7.49 -14.60 5.53
N ASP A 382 -7.32 -15.83 6.01
CA ASP A 382 -7.85 -17.02 5.34
C ASP A 382 -9.23 -17.41 5.87
N ASP A 383 -10.26 -16.73 5.36
CA ASP A 383 -11.67 -17.05 5.63
C ASP A 383 -12.17 -18.32 4.90
N THR A 384 -11.29 -19.03 4.18
CA THR A 384 -11.61 -20.23 3.38
C THR A 384 -10.87 -21.50 3.80
N ASN A 385 -9.99 -21.45 4.81
CA ASN A 385 -9.08 -22.54 5.18
C ASN A 385 -8.33 -23.11 3.95
N SER A 386 -7.87 -22.21 3.09
CA SER A 386 -7.08 -22.48 1.89
C SER A 386 -5.59 -22.67 2.18
N GLY A 387 -5.09 -22.14 3.29
CA GLY A 387 -3.67 -21.94 3.57
C GLY A 387 -3.00 -20.91 2.66
N ILE A 388 -3.78 -20.04 1.99
CA ILE A 388 -3.31 -18.86 1.27
C ILE A 388 -3.50 -17.68 2.24
N VAL A 389 -2.43 -17.38 2.97
CA VAL A 389 -2.39 -16.43 4.10
C VAL A 389 -1.37 -15.31 3.88
N GLY A 390 -0.66 -15.35 2.75
CA GLY A 390 0.34 -14.37 2.34
C GLY A 390 -0.24 -13.41 1.31
N ARG A 391 0.15 -12.13 1.36
CA ARG A 391 -0.02 -11.17 0.26
C ARG A 391 1.15 -10.21 0.13
N THR A 392 1.29 -9.59 -1.04
CA THR A 392 2.20 -8.46 -1.27
C THR A 392 1.71 -7.65 -2.46
N GLU A 393 2.08 -6.37 -2.51
CA GLU A 393 1.71 -5.46 -3.59
C GLU A 393 2.95 -4.76 -4.14
N ILE A 394 3.06 -4.60 -5.46
CA ILE A 394 4.07 -3.73 -6.10
C ILE A 394 3.38 -2.60 -6.87
N THR A 395 3.82 -1.37 -6.59
CA THR A 395 3.41 -0.16 -7.31
C THR A 395 4.63 0.51 -7.92
N VAL A 396 4.69 0.63 -9.25
CA VAL A 396 5.55 1.61 -9.91
C VAL A 396 4.77 2.92 -9.97
N GLY A 397 5.31 4.00 -9.42
CA GLY A 397 4.58 5.26 -9.45
C GLY A 397 5.43 6.51 -9.32
N ARG A 398 4.78 7.64 -9.57
CA ARG A 398 5.39 8.97 -9.67
C ARG A 398 4.50 10.01 -9.02
N PHE A 399 5.10 10.99 -8.35
CA PHE A 399 4.39 12.22 -8.03
C PHE A 399 4.51 13.21 -9.18
N ALA A 400 3.39 13.53 -9.81
CA ALA A 400 3.29 14.57 -10.83
C ALA A 400 3.18 15.98 -10.22
N ASP A 401 3.38 16.99 -11.06
CA ASP A 401 3.11 18.37 -10.66
C ASP A 401 1.62 18.55 -10.34
N GLY A 402 1.33 19.24 -9.23
CA GLY A 402 -0.02 19.31 -8.65
C GLY A 402 -0.31 18.28 -7.56
N GLY A 403 0.62 17.36 -7.26
CA GLY A 403 0.53 16.41 -6.14
C GLY A 403 -0.28 15.15 -6.43
N VAL A 404 -0.67 14.94 -7.69
CA VAL A 404 -1.29 13.70 -8.17
C VAL A 404 -0.28 12.56 -8.06
N PHE A 405 -0.71 11.42 -7.53
CA PHE A 405 0.07 10.18 -7.58
C PHE A 405 -0.36 9.37 -8.82
N GLU A 406 0.60 9.17 -9.71
CA GLU A 406 0.46 8.39 -10.94
C GLU A 406 1.03 6.99 -10.68
N SER A 407 0.18 5.95 -10.69
CA SER A 407 0.62 4.55 -10.72
C SER A 407 0.67 4.05 -12.15
N TYR A 408 1.60 3.14 -12.46
CA TYR A 408 1.83 2.64 -13.80
C TYR A 408 1.96 1.12 -13.84
N CYS A 409 1.59 0.52 -14.97
CA CYS A 409 1.74 -0.91 -15.24
C CYS A 409 3.18 -1.39 -15.02
N PRO A 410 3.47 -2.27 -14.03
CA PRO A 410 4.83 -2.71 -13.71
C PRO A 410 5.58 -3.38 -14.88
N ILE A 411 4.88 -4.11 -15.75
CA ILE A 411 5.47 -4.76 -16.95
C ILE A 411 6.13 -3.76 -17.89
N MET A 412 5.60 -2.54 -18.00
CA MET A 412 6.17 -1.52 -18.89
C MET A 412 7.59 -1.13 -18.47
N TYR A 413 7.91 -1.25 -17.17
CA TYR A 413 9.17 -0.83 -16.53
C TYR A 413 10.17 -1.96 -16.28
N LEU A 414 9.86 -3.19 -16.72
CA LEU A 414 10.84 -4.28 -16.76
C LEU A 414 11.97 -3.98 -17.76
N ASP A 415 13.20 -4.33 -17.39
CA ASP A 415 14.37 -4.30 -18.27
C ASP A 415 14.18 -5.24 -19.48
N ASP A 416 14.63 -4.81 -20.66
CA ASP A 416 14.52 -5.58 -21.89
C ASP A 416 15.11 -7.00 -21.79
N SER A 417 16.07 -7.23 -20.89
CA SER A 417 16.68 -8.55 -20.66
C SER A 417 15.79 -9.57 -19.96
N VAL A 418 14.72 -9.13 -19.28
CA VAL A 418 13.78 -10.01 -18.55
C VAL A 418 12.31 -9.82 -18.95
N LYS A 419 11.99 -8.73 -19.66
CA LYS A 419 10.61 -8.29 -19.93
C LYS A 419 9.77 -9.34 -20.65
N GLN A 420 10.33 -10.06 -21.64
CA GLN A 420 9.57 -11.09 -22.35
C GLN A 420 9.27 -12.30 -21.45
N ASP A 421 10.25 -12.76 -20.69
CA ASP A 421 10.11 -13.93 -19.81
C ASP A 421 9.03 -13.67 -18.74
N PHE A 422 8.97 -12.47 -18.16
CA PHE A 422 7.90 -12.11 -17.21
C PHE A 422 6.54 -11.86 -17.88
N ARG A 423 6.49 -11.31 -19.10
CA ARG A 423 5.24 -11.21 -19.88
C ARG A 423 4.63 -12.59 -20.12
N ASP A 424 5.44 -13.52 -20.61
CA ASP A 424 5.03 -14.90 -20.89
C ASP A 424 4.63 -15.61 -19.58
N SER A 425 5.37 -15.39 -18.49
CA SER A 425 5.07 -15.95 -17.16
C SER A 425 3.74 -15.46 -16.57
N ILE A 426 3.43 -14.16 -16.70
CA ILE A 426 2.20 -13.57 -16.17
C ILE A 426 0.98 -14.01 -16.99
N SER A 427 1.07 -14.06 -18.33
CA SER A 427 0.03 -14.69 -19.16
C SER A 427 -0.15 -16.17 -18.84
N ALA A 428 0.94 -16.93 -18.70
CA ALA A 428 0.87 -18.35 -18.35
C ALA A 428 0.24 -18.58 -16.96
N LEU A 429 0.46 -17.70 -15.98
CA LEU A 429 -0.20 -17.78 -14.67
C LEU A 429 -1.72 -17.58 -14.81
N MET A 430 -2.16 -16.58 -15.58
CA MET A 430 -3.59 -16.34 -15.82
C MET A 430 -4.24 -17.52 -16.56
N ASP A 431 -3.69 -17.90 -17.72
CA ASP A 431 -4.16 -19.05 -18.52
C ASP A 431 -4.25 -20.33 -17.68
N THR A 432 -3.19 -20.66 -16.94
CA THR A 432 -3.13 -21.90 -16.16
C THR A 432 -4.06 -21.87 -14.96
N TYR A 433 -4.29 -20.70 -14.36
CA TYR A 433 -5.25 -20.55 -13.27
C TYR A 433 -6.69 -20.70 -13.78
N GLU A 434 -7.02 -20.20 -14.98
CA GLU A 434 -8.33 -20.40 -15.62
C GLU A 434 -8.58 -21.85 -16.05
N ASP A 435 -7.61 -22.47 -16.72
CA ASP A 435 -7.66 -23.89 -17.11
C ASP A 435 -7.82 -24.80 -15.89
N TRP A 436 -7.12 -24.50 -14.79
CA TRP A 436 -7.27 -25.22 -13.54
C TRP A 436 -8.59 -24.88 -12.83
N SER A 437 -9.03 -23.61 -12.83
CA SER A 437 -10.24 -23.16 -12.14
C SER A 437 -11.49 -23.83 -12.77
N GLY A 438 -11.47 -23.97 -14.10
CA GLY A 438 -12.63 -24.32 -14.92
C GLY A 438 -13.46 -23.09 -15.32
N ASP A 439 -12.92 -21.88 -15.14
CA ASP A 439 -13.57 -20.60 -15.34
C ASP A 439 -12.67 -19.68 -16.19
N PRO A 440 -12.94 -19.57 -17.52
CA PRO A 440 -12.15 -18.77 -18.47
C PRO A 440 -12.61 -17.30 -18.54
N GLY A 441 -13.12 -16.78 -17.44
CA GLY A 441 -13.57 -15.39 -17.30
C GLY A 441 -13.00 -14.69 -16.06
N LEU A 442 -11.93 -15.23 -15.47
CA LEU A 442 -11.28 -14.65 -14.30
C LEU A 442 -10.37 -13.48 -14.70
N TYR A 443 -9.77 -13.51 -15.89
CA TYR A 443 -8.89 -12.47 -16.43
C TYR A 443 -9.26 -12.14 -17.89
N ASP A 444 -9.73 -10.92 -18.15
CA ASP A 444 -9.91 -10.45 -19.54
C ASP A 444 -8.57 -10.00 -20.15
N GLN A 445 -7.71 -10.98 -20.45
CA GLN A 445 -6.43 -10.73 -21.12
C GLN A 445 -6.58 -10.04 -22.49
N SER A 446 -7.77 -10.08 -23.11
CA SER A 446 -8.03 -9.42 -24.39
C SER A 446 -8.20 -7.90 -24.26
N ALA A 447 -8.55 -7.42 -23.06
CA ALA A 447 -8.69 -6.00 -22.72
C ALA A 447 -7.40 -5.37 -22.14
N MET A 448 -6.36 -6.19 -21.92
CA MET A 448 -5.08 -5.77 -21.33
C MET A 448 -4.14 -5.13 -22.36
N VAL A 449 -3.45 -4.06 -21.95
CA VAL A 449 -2.42 -3.38 -22.77
C VAL A 449 -1.07 -4.09 -22.69
N GLU A 450 -0.80 -4.73 -21.55
CA GLU A 450 0.35 -5.58 -21.25
C GLU A 450 -0.15 -6.73 -20.34
N PRO A 451 0.44 -7.95 -20.35
CA PRO A 451 0.00 -9.05 -19.50
C PRO A 451 -0.11 -8.65 -18.02
N GLY A 452 -1.31 -8.78 -17.44
CA GLY A 452 -1.59 -8.33 -16.08
C GLY A 452 -1.83 -6.82 -15.92
N CYS A 453 -2.06 -6.06 -17.00
CA CYS A 453 -2.35 -4.63 -16.96
C CYS A 453 -3.52 -4.26 -17.89
N LEU A 454 -4.65 -3.81 -17.33
CA LEU A 454 -5.80 -3.29 -18.09
C LEU A 454 -5.59 -1.86 -18.63
N TYR A 455 -4.60 -1.15 -18.08
CA TYR A 455 -4.26 0.26 -18.32
C TYR A 455 -2.74 0.45 -18.29
N GLU A 456 -2.23 1.48 -18.98
CA GLU A 456 -0.81 1.88 -18.89
C GLU A 456 -0.54 2.65 -17.58
N GLN A 457 -1.50 3.48 -17.17
CA GLN A 457 -1.40 4.42 -16.05
C GLN A 457 -2.76 4.61 -15.36
N ILE A 458 -2.75 4.77 -14.04
CA ILE A 458 -3.89 5.08 -13.18
C ILE A 458 -3.49 6.27 -12.29
N ASN A 459 -4.27 7.35 -12.29
CA ASN A 459 -4.00 8.54 -11.48
C ASN A 459 -5.03 8.68 -10.37
N ASP A 460 -4.60 8.82 -9.13
CA ASP A 460 -5.48 9.15 -8.01
C ASP A 460 -5.63 10.68 -7.88
N VAL A 461 -6.85 11.17 -8.07
CA VAL A 461 -7.24 12.58 -7.95
C VAL A 461 -8.48 12.72 -7.07
N GLY A 462 -8.28 12.77 -5.75
CA GLY A 462 -9.33 13.11 -4.79
C GLY A 462 -10.41 12.04 -4.66
N ASN A 463 -9.98 10.80 -4.37
CA ASN A 463 -10.82 9.60 -4.30
C ASN A 463 -11.50 9.27 -5.64
N LYS A 464 -10.85 9.62 -6.75
CA LYS A 464 -11.23 9.20 -8.10
C LYS A 464 -10.00 8.87 -8.91
N THR A 465 -10.00 7.65 -9.41
CA THR A 465 -9.08 7.14 -10.41
C THR A 465 -9.41 7.75 -11.78
N THR A 466 -8.36 8.06 -12.56
CA THR A 466 -8.47 8.28 -14.00
C THR A 466 -7.43 7.43 -14.71
N VAL A 467 -7.81 6.82 -15.83
CA VAL A 467 -7.03 5.76 -16.48
C VAL A 467 -6.53 6.16 -17.86
N VAL A 468 -5.37 5.63 -18.25
CA VAL A 468 -4.79 5.76 -19.60
C VAL A 468 -4.66 4.36 -20.21
N LYS A 469 -5.05 4.21 -21.47
CA LYS A 469 -4.93 2.98 -22.28
C LYS A 469 -4.09 3.24 -23.52
#